data_AF-A0A6B3F6U0-F1
#
_entry.id   AF-A0A6B3F6U0-F1
#
_cell.length_a   1.000
_cell.length_b   1.000
_cell.length_c   1.000
_cell.angle_alpha   90.00
_cell.angle_beta   90.00
_cell.angle_gamma   90.00
#
_symmetry.space_group_name_H-M   'P 1'
#
loop_
_entity.id
_entity.type
_entity.pdbx_description
1 polymer ?
#
loop_
_entity_poly.entity_id
_entity_poly.type
_entity_poly.pdbx_seq_one_letter_code
_entity_poly.pdbx_strand_id
1 'polypeptide(L)' 'VVVEHNRLPLALCPALAHTDFDRASLYATLREAEPPQVPHVADYSVEARQPDVREKELLEIEDVTPVLVATQLAFNQE' A
#
# COMPACT_ATOMS: atom_id res chain seq x y z
N VAL A 1 11.82 -7.84 -2.61
CA VAL A 1 11.37 -6.55 -3.17
C VAL A 1 9.88 -6.67 -3.47
N VAL A 2 9.11 -5.60 -3.31
CA VAL A 2 7.66 -5.56 -3.56
C VAL A 2 7.30 -4.27 -4.28
N VAL A 3 6.29 -4.32 -5.14
CA VAL A 3 5.60 -3.13 -5.64
C VAL A 3 4.30 -2.99 -4.85
N GLU A 4 4.18 -1.92 -4.09
CA GLU A 4 3.01 -1.66 -3.24
C GLU A 4 2.21 -0.48 -3.81
N HIS A 5 0.91 -0.66 -3.98
CA HIS A 5 0.00 0.39 -4.45
C HIS A 5 -1.04 0.69 -3.39
N ASN A 6 -0.81 1.77 -2.66
CA ASN A 6 -1.73 2.27 -1.65
C ASN A 6 -2.72 3.28 -2.23
N ARG A 7 -4.01 3.15 -1.87
CA ARG A 7 -5.07 4.09 -2.25
C ARG A 7 -5.76 4.61 -1.01
N LEU A 8 -5.69 5.92 -0.79
CA LEU A 8 -6.27 6.58 0.38
C LEU A 8 -7.05 7.84 -0.03
N PRO A 9 -8.22 8.10 0.57
CA PRO A 9 -8.91 9.38 0.39
C PRO A 9 -8.11 10.53 1.02
N LEU A 10 -7.71 11.52 0.21
CA LEU A 10 -7.02 12.71 0.72
C LEU A 10 -7.86 13.53 1.71
N ALA A 11 -9.19 13.40 1.66
CA ALA A 11 -10.07 14.01 2.65
C ALA A 11 -9.78 13.55 4.09
N LEU A 12 -9.21 12.35 4.28
CA LEU A 12 -8.84 11.82 5.59
C LEU A 12 -7.45 12.28 6.06
N CYS A 13 -6.55 12.58 5.13
CA CYS A 13 -5.21 13.08 5.43
C CYS A 13 -4.68 13.88 4.23
N PRO A 14 -4.96 15.19 4.15
CA PRO A 14 -4.54 16.03 3.01
C PRO A 14 -3.01 16.11 2.85
N ALA A 15 -2.27 15.93 3.96
CA ALA A 15 -0.81 15.97 3.97
C ALA A 15 -0.18 14.93 3.02
N LEU A 16 -0.85 13.79 2.78
CA LEU A 16 -0.37 12.74 1.88
C LEU A 16 -0.07 13.24 0.46
N ALA A 17 -0.71 14.32 0.01
CA ALA A 17 -0.46 14.91 -1.31
C ALA A 17 0.94 15.53 -1.44
N HIS A 18 1.60 15.82 -0.32
CA HIS A 18 2.89 16.52 -0.25
C HIS A 18 3.93 15.77 0.58
N THR A 19 3.59 14.60 1.13
CA THR A 19 4.50 13.78 1.91
C THR A 19 5.55 13.12 1.03
N ASP A 20 6.81 13.25 1.43
CA ASP A 20 7.94 12.52 0.83
C ASP A 20 8.04 11.12 1.43
N PHE A 21 7.61 10.10 0.68
CA PHE A 21 7.62 8.70 1.11
C PHE A 21 8.98 7.99 0.95
N ASP A 22 10.01 8.66 0.41
CA ASP A 22 11.37 8.14 0.49
C ASP A 22 11.91 8.20 1.93
N ARG A 23 11.25 9.01 2.78
CA ARG A 23 11.67 9.28 4.17
C ARG A 23 10.56 9.06 5.19
N ALA A 24 9.32 9.36 4.83
CA ALA A 24 8.18 9.27 5.73
C ALA A 24 7.51 7.88 5.66
N SER A 25 6.97 7.44 6.80
CA SER A 25 6.10 6.27 6.85
C SER A 25 4.65 6.68 6.59
N LEU A 26 3.93 5.95 5.73
CA LEU A 26 2.50 6.13 5.47
C LEU A 26 1.69 6.09 6.78
N TYR A 27 1.85 5.03 7.58
CA TYR A 27 1.10 4.89 8.83
C TYR A 27 1.49 5.93 9.89
N ALA A 28 2.74 6.42 9.90
CA ALA A 28 3.10 7.54 10.79
C ALA A 28 2.38 8.82 10.36
N THR A 29 2.39 9.13 9.06
CA THR A 29 1.70 10.29 8.49
C THR A 29 0.19 10.26 8.79
N LEU A 30 -0.43 9.07 8.71
CA LEU A 30 -1.85 8.86 9.03
C LEU A 30 -2.17 9.09 10.51
N ARG A 31 -1.29 8.68 11.43
CA ARG A 31 -1.46 8.92 12.87
C ARG A 31 -1.33 10.39 13.25
N GLU A 32 -0.59 11.17 12.46
CA GLU A 32 -0.40 12.61 12.66
C GLU A 32 -1.54 13.46 12.04
N ALA A 33 -2.48 12.83 11.34
CA ALA A 33 -3.66 13.51 10.81
C ALA A 33 -4.61 13.98 11.92
N GLU A 34 -5.52 14.89 11.58
CA GLU A 34 -6.57 15.40 12.49
C GLU A 34 -7.95 15.22 11.84
N PRO A 35 -8.80 14.29 12.31
CA PRO A 35 -8.54 13.34 13.40
C PRO A 35 -7.51 12.25 13.01
N PRO A 36 -6.82 11.64 13.99
CA PRO A 36 -5.81 10.63 13.71
C PRO A 36 -6.43 9.40 13.05
N GLN A 37 -5.78 8.91 12.00
CA GLN A 37 -6.19 7.69 11.31
C GLN A 37 -5.40 6.51 11.87
N VAL A 38 -6.08 5.61 12.58
CA VAL A 38 -5.48 4.45 13.25
C VAL A 38 -6.20 3.18 12.79
N PRO A 39 -5.78 2.57 11.67
CA PRO A 39 -6.39 1.34 11.21
C PRO A 39 -6.14 0.22 12.22
N HIS A 40 -7.21 -0.40 12.72
CA HIS A 40 -7.16 -1.46 13.73
C HIS A 40 -7.44 -2.83 13.15
N VAL A 41 -8.11 -2.88 11.99
CA VAL A 41 -8.48 -4.12 11.30
C VAL A 41 -8.01 -4.04 9.86
N ALA A 42 -7.63 -5.20 9.33
CA ALA A 42 -7.33 -5.39 7.93
C ALA A 42 -7.92 -6.70 7.43
N ASP A 43 -8.69 -6.62 6.34
CA ASP A 43 -9.03 -7.79 5.53
C ASP A 43 -7.88 -8.03 4.57
N TYR A 44 -7.30 -9.24 4.60
CA TYR A 44 -6.09 -9.58 3.88
C TYR A 44 -6.26 -10.87 3.08
N SER A 45 -5.91 -10.83 1.80
CA SER A 45 -5.87 -12.01 0.93
C SER A 45 -4.53 -12.12 0.22
N VAL A 46 -4.13 -13.36 -0.07
CA VAL A 46 -2.91 -13.66 -0.83
C VAL A 46 -3.23 -14.67 -1.91
N GLU A 47 -2.75 -14.41 -3.11
CA GLU A 47 -2.78 -15.35 -4.22
C GLU A 47 -1.43 -15.43 -4.93
N ALA A 48 -1.17 -16.59 -5.55
CA ALA A 48 -0.07 -16.75 -6.48
C ALA A 48 -0.60 -16.60 -7.90
N ARG A 49 -0.05 -15.66 -8.67
CA ARG A 49 -0.39 -15.47 -10.09
C ARG A 49 0.83 -15.10 -10.90
N GLN A 50 0.69 -15.15 -12.23
CA GLN A 50 1.71 -14.61 -13.13
C GLN A 50 1.72 -13.07 -13.02
N PRO A 51 2.91 -12.43 -13.01
CA PRO A 51 3.01 -10.98 -13.01
C PRO A 51 2.57 -10.42 -14.36
N ASP A 52 1.96 -9.23 -14.33
CA ASP A 52 1.68 -8.48 -15.55
C ASP A 52 2.95 -7.81 -16.12
N VAL A 53 2.84 -7.18 -17.29
CA VAL A 53 3.99 -6.55 -17.96
C VAL A 53 4.63 -5.47 -17.09
N ARG A 54 3.81 -4.67 -16.39
CA ARG A 54 4.30 -3.55 -15.58
C ARG A 54 5.01 -4.06 -14.32
N GLU A 55 4.47 -5.10 -13.70
CA GLU A 55 5.09 -5.76 -12.54
C GLU A 55 6.42 -6.41 -12.91
N LYS A 56 6.51 -7.05 -14.08
CA LYS A 56 7.78 -7.61 -14.58
C LYS A 56 8.86 -6.55 -14.75
N GLU A 57 8.51 -5.42 -15.35
CA GLU A 57 9.43 -4.29 -15.52
C GLU A 57 9.90 -3.74 -14.16
N LEU A 58 8.97 -3.48 -13.23
CA LEU A 58 9.29 -2.86 -11.93
C LEU A 58 10.04 -3.78 -10.98
N LEU A 59 9.80 -5.10 -11.07
CA LEU A 59 10.42 -6.11 -10.23
C LEU A 59 11.62 -6.80 -10.90
N GLU A 60 11.97 -6.39 -12.11
CA GLU A 60 13.09 -6.97 -12.89
C GLU A 60 12.94 -8.49 -13.10
N ILE A 61 11.72 -8.94 -13.38
CA ILE A 61 11.42 -10.36 -13.62
C ILE A 61 11.55 -10.67 -15.11
N GLU A 62 12.60 -11.42 -15.46
CA GLU A 62 12.91 -11.80 -16.84
C GLU A 62 12.35 -13.18 -17.24
N ASP A 63 11.85 -13.97 -16.29
CA ASP A 63 11.42 -15.35 -16.50
C ASP A 63 9.90 -15.56 -16.26
N VAL A 64 9.52 -16.80 -15.96
CA VAL A 64 8.12 -17.23 -15.72
C VAL A 64 7.78 -17.35 -14.23
N THR A 65 8.60 -16.76 -13.36
CA THR A 65 8.43 -16.79 -11.90
C THR A 65 7.08 -16.18 -11.50
N PRO A 66 6.20 -16.94 -10.83
CA PRO A 66 4.97 -16.39 -10.27
C PRO A 66 5.26 -15.39 -9.15
N VAL A 67 4.36 -14.42 -8.97
CA VAL A 67 4.40 -13.46 -7.87
C VAL A 67 3.33 -13.79 -6.83
N LEU A 68 3.63 -13.49 -5.57
CA LEU A 68 2.63 -13.43 -4.51
C LEU A 68 2.02 -12.03 -4.52
N VAL A 69 0.69 -11.98 -4.60
CA VAL A 69 -0.07 -10.74 -4.63
C VAL A 69 -0.90 -10.68 -3.37
N ALA A 70 -0.60 -9.67 -2.56
CA ALA A 70 -1.32 -9.38 -1.34
C ALA A 70 -2.29 -8.22 -1.58
N THR A 71 -3.57 -8.43 -1.28
CA THR A 71 -4.56 -7.35 -1.26
C THR A 71 -4.98 -7.11 0.17
N GLN A 72 -4.94 -5.85 0.60
CA GLN A 72 -5.32 -5.44 1.94
C GLN A 72 -6.35 -4.30 1.89
N LEU A 73 -7.43 -4.45 2.65
CA LEU A 73 -8.35 -3.36 2.98
C LEU A 73 -8.26 -3.10 4.48
N ALA A 74 -7.72 -1.95 4.86
CA ALA A 74 -7.55 -1.55 6.26
C ALA A 74 -8.55 -0.46 6.64
N PHE A 75 -9.10 -0.53 7.85
CA PHE A 75 -10.08 0.43 8.36
C PHE A 75 -9.89 0.71 9.85
N ASN A 76 -10.24 1.93 10.25
CA ASN A 76 -10.34 2.29 11.66
C ASN A 76 -11.55 1.54 12.23
N GLN A 77 -11.36 0.76 13.29
CA GLN A 77 -12.46 0.14 14.01
C GLN A 77 -12.82 1.04 15.19
N GLU A 78 -14.11 1.35 15.36
CA GLU A 78 -14.63 2.00 16.58
C GLU A 78 -14.56 1.09 17.81
#